data_AF-G4NT44-F1
#
_entry.id   AF-G4NT44-F1
#
_cell.length_a   1.000
_cell.length_b   1.000
_cell.length_c   1.000
_cell.angle_alpha   90.00
_cell.angle_beta   90.00
_cell.angle_gamma   90.00
#
_symmetry.space_group_name_H-M   'P 1'
#
loop_
_entity.id
_entity.type
_entity.pdbx_description
1 polymer ?
#
loop_
_entity_poly.entity_id
_entity_poly.type
_entity_poly.pdbx_seq_one_letter_code
_entity_poly.pdbx_strand_id
1 'polypeptide(L)' 'MKMRDVLSADTKQQLKKVLSPSSKAEEPLTRRDWEEIMGTRRDTFRRVGGRIRRK' A
#
# COMPACT_ATOMS: atom_id res chain seq x y z
N MET A 1 18.96 7.13 -24.14
CA MET A 1 17.52 6.86 -24.33
C MET A 1 16.95 6.31 -23.03
N LYS A 2 15.80 6.81 -22.54
CA LYS A 2 15.13 6.21 -21.37
C LYS A 2 14.25 5.05 -21.86
N MET A 3 14.11 3.99 -21.05
CA MET A 3 13.30 2.81 -21.40
C MET A 3 11.85 3.17 -21.80
N ARG A 4 11.33 4.26 -21.24
CA ARG A 4 9.99 4.80 -21.54
C ARG A 4 9.84 5.26 -23.00
N ASP A 5 10.93 5.67 -23.64
CA ASP A 5 10.90 6.23 -24.99
C ASP A 5 10.82 5.12 -26.05
N VAL A 6 11.36 3.94 -25.73
CA VAL A 6 11.38 2.72 -26.57
C VAL A 6 10.03 2.00 -26.61
N LEU A 7 9.11 2.35 -25.70
CA LEU A 7 7.80 1.72 -25.60
C LEU A 7 6.84 2.17 -26.72
N SER A 8 6.14 1.20 -27.33
CA SER A 8 5.08 1.43 -28.32
C SER A 8 3.95 2.29 -27.74
N ALA A 9 3.25 3.05 -28.59
CA ALA A 9 2.16 3.93 -28.18
C ALA A 9 1.08 3.21 -27.35
N ASP A 10 0.77 1.96 -27.70
CA ASP A 10 -0.22 1.14 -27.01
C ASP A 10 0.22 0.78 -25.59
N THR A 11 1.50 0.41 -25.42
CA THR A 11 2.06 0.11 -24.09
C THR A 11 2.13 1.36 -23.20
N LYS A 12 2.38 2.53 -23.79
CA LYS A 12 2.31 3.82 -23.08
C LYS A 12 0.89 4.13 -22.62
N GLN A 13 -0.12 3.82 -23.44
CA GLN A 13 -1.52 4.03 -23.09
C GLN A 13 -2.00 3.07 -21.99
N GLN A 14 -1.58 1.80 -22.04
CA GLN A 14 -1.86 0.84 -20.97
C GLN A 14 -1.19 1.23 -19.65
N LEU A 15 0.07 1.65 -19.69
CA LEU A 15 0.77 2.18 -18.52
C LEU A 15 0.05 3.38 -17.94
N LYS A 16 -0.38 4.35 -18.77
CA LYS A 16 -1.16 5.50 -18.30
C LYS A 16 -2.47 5.07 -17.62
N LYS A 17 -3.16 4.03 -18.09
CA LYS A 17 -4.38 3.51 -17.45
C LYS A 17 -4.08 2.87 -16.09
N VAL A 18 -2.97 2.16 -15.94
CA VAL A 18 -2.55 1.51 -14.69
C VAL A 18 -1.99 2.53 -13.67
N LEU A 19 -1.24 3.52 -14.15
CA LEU A 19 -0.69 4.63 -13.36
C LEU A 19 -1.73 5.70 -13.06
N SER A 20 -2.87 5.69 -13.73
CA SER A 20 -3.97 6.59 -13.38
C SER A 20 -4.35 6.24 -11.95
N PRO A 21 -4.18 7.17 -10.99
CA PRO A 21 -4.59 6.90 -9.63
C PRO A 21 -6.07 6.58 -9.70
N SER A 22 -6.44 5.38 -9.26
CA SER A 22 -7.83 5.02 -9.04
C SER A 22 -8.48 6.20 -8.30
N SER A 23 -9.58 6.72 -8.82
CA SER A 23 -10.30 7.86 -8.22
C SER A 23 -10.80 7.58 -6.80
N LYS A 24 -10.64 6.34 -6.34
CA LYS A 24 -10.56 6.00 -4.91
C LYS A 24 -9.15 6.33 -4.41
N ALA A 25 -8.86 7.61 -4.24
CA ALA A 25 -7.80 8.03 -3.36
C ALA A 25 -8.21 7.57 -1.95
N GLU A 26 -7.83 6.34 -1.59
CA GLU A 26 -7.95 5.88 -0.20
C GLU A 26 -7.20 6.90 0.65
N GLU A 27 -7.88 7.43 1.67
CA GLU A 27 -7.29 8.41 2.57
C GLU A 27 -5.94 7.89 3.07
N PRO A 28 -4.92 8.75 3.17
CA PRO A 28 -3.60 8.33 3.62
C PRO A 28 -3.74 7.74 5.03
N LEU A 29 -3.48 6.43 5.14
CA LEU A 29 -3.48 5.71 6.41
C LEU A 29 -2.59 6.43 7.42
N THR A 30 -3.14 6.75 8.58
CA THR A 30 -2.37 7.37 9.65
C THR A 30 -1.42 6.34 10.25
N ARG A 31 -0.38 6.82 10.95
CA ARG A 31 0.53 5.93 11.68
C ARG A 31 -0.21 4.99 12.63
N ARG A 32 -1.30 5.47 13.23
CA ARG A 32 -2.13 4.67 14.14
C ARG A 32 -2.81 3.51 13.43
N ASP A 33 -3.29 3.74 12.22
CA ASP A 33 -3.92 2.69 11.40
C ASP A 33 -2.88 1.63 11.02
N TRP A 34 -1.66 2.05 10.69
CA TRP A 34 -0.55 1.12 10.47
C TRP A 34 -0.18 0.31 11.71
N GLU A 35 -0.18 0.93 12.89
CA GLU A 35 0.10 0.24 14.15
C GLU A 35 -0.98 -0.77 14.53
N GLU A 36 -2.23 -0.52 14.13
CA GLU A 36 -3.36 -1.43 14.28
C GLU A 36 -3.30 -2.59 13.27
N ILE A 37 -3.09 -2.28 11.99
CA ILE A 37 -2.93 -3.28 10.90
C ILE A 37 -1.76 -4.22 11.19
N MET A 38 -0.62 -3.68 11.62
CA MET A 38 0.55 -4.50 11.94
C MET A 38 0.51 -5.12 13.35
N GLY A 39 -0.51 -4.78 14.15
CA GLY A 39 -0.65 -5.28 15.52
C GLY A 39 0.55 -4.92 16.42
N THR A 40 1.22 -3.80 16.14
CA THR A 40 2.38 -3.31 16.90
C THR A 40 1.96 -2.46 18.09
N ARG A 41 0.70 -2.01 18.12
CA ARG A 41 0.14 -1.21 19.22
C ARG A 41 0.05 -2.03 20.51
N ARG A 42 1.03 -1.88 21.40
CA ARG A 42 1.19 -2.67 22.64
C ARG A 42 0.04 -2.52 23.63
N ASP A 43 -0.68 -1.40 23.60
CA ASP A 43 -1.87 -1.19 24.44
C ASP A 43 -3.03 -2.09 24.03
N THR A 44 -3.11 -2.44 22.75
CA THR A 44 -4.22 -3.19 22.15
C THR A 44 -3.84 -4.65 21.86
N PHE A 45 -2.57 -4.91 21.53
CA PHE A 45 -2.08 -6.20 21.11
C PHE A 45 -0.91 -6.69 21.97
N ARG A 46 -0.90 -7.98 22.26
CA ARG A 46 0.18 -8.70 22.95
C ARG A 46 0.70 -9.84 22.09
N ARG A 47 1.96 -10.21 22.26
CA ARG A 47 2.55 -11.40 21.64
C ARG A 47 2.39 -12.61 22.57
N VAL A 48 1.85 -13.70 22.05
CA VAL A 48 1.68 -14.98 22.76
C VAL A 48 2.24 -16.08 21.87
N GLY A 49 3.36 -16.69 22.28
CA GLY A 49 4.01 -17.76 21.51
C GLY A 49 4.37 -17.35 20.07
N GLY A 50 4.82 -16.10 19.88
CA GLY A 50 5.15 -15.55 18.55
C GLY A 50 3.95 -15.04 17.73
N ARG A 51 2.70 -15.27 18.17
CA ARG A 51 1.49 -14.75 17.51
C ARG A 51 1.05 -13.44 18.13
N ILE A 52 0.59 -12.50 17.31
CA ILE A 52 -0.06 -11.27 17.78
C ILE A 52 -1.50 -11.59 18.16
N ARG A 53 -1.92 -11.22 19.37
CA ARG A 53 -3.29 -11.36 19.87
C ARG A 53 -3.76 -10.05 20.45
N ARG A 54 -5.04 -9.74 20.30
CA ARG A 54 -5.66 -8.63 21.03
C ARG A 54 -5.69 -8.95 22.53
N LYS A 55 -5.46 -7.94 23.37
CA LYS A 55 -5.53 -8.07 24.83
C LYS A 55 -6.92 -8.52 25.25
#